data_AF-A0A4S3JSV0-F1
#
_entry.id   AF-A0A4S3JSV0-F1
#
_cell.length_a   1.000
_cell.length_b   1.000
_cell.length_c   1.000
_cell.angle_alpha   90.00
_cell.angle_beta   90.00
_cell.angle_gamma   90.00
#
_symmetry.space_group_name_H-M   'P 1'
#
loop_
_entity.id
_entity.type
_entity.pdbx_description
1 polymer ?
#
loop_
_entity_poly.entity_id
_entity_poly.type
_entity_poly.pdbx_seq_one_letter_code
_entity_poly.pdbx_strand_id
1 'polypeptide(L)'
;MHLQGTTTYIVGTWKSRLLIDTGQMGMPCTLTSIITSDGEAVWTNHIRQVLADLNITLSHVYLIHWHSDHTGGVPDLFAHRPECTAWIYKCDLDRNQKVITDRDVFRVEGVTVRAIFSSDHAHDHI
;
A
#
# COMPACT_ATOMS: atom_id res chain seq x y z
N MET A 1 -1.03 12.70 22.59
CA MET A 1 -1.25 12.72 21.13
C MET A 1 -1.81 11.36 20.75
N HIS A 2 -2.87 11.32 19.94
CA HIS A 2 -3.38 10.06 19.37
C HIS A 2 -3.18 10.08 17.86
N LEU A 3 -2.75 8.95 17.30
CA LEU A 3 -2.59 8.77 15.86
C LEU A 3 -3.97 8.65 15.18
N GLN A 4 -4.09 9.12 13.94
CA GLN A 4 -5.35 9.13 13.17
C GLN A 4 -5.48 7.93 12.21
N GLY A 5 -4.51 7.02 12.21
CA GLY A 5 -4.43 5.86 11.31
C GLY A 5 -3.13 5.81 10.51
N THR A 6 -2.99 4.82 9.63
CA THR A 6 -1.86 4.67 8.72
C THR A 6 -1.86 5.76 7.66
N THR A 7 -0.70 6.36 7.41
CA THR A 7 -0.53 7.28 6.28
C THR A 7 -0.06 6.48 5.07
N THR A 8 -0.87 6.45 4.01
CA THR A 8 -0.51 5.86 2.72
C THR A 8 -0.04 6.97 1.77
N TYR A 9 1.01 6.72 0.99
CA TYR A 9 1.54 7.69 0.03
C TYR A 9 1.36 7.22 -1.42
N ILE A 10 0.91 8.13 -2.30
CA ILE A 10 0.96 7.94 -3.76
C ILE A 10 2.04 8.88 -4.30
N VAL A 11 3.13 8.32 -4.79
CA VAL A 11 4.34 9.09 -5.15
C VAL A 11 4.64 9.02 -6.64
N GLY A 12 4.98 10.16 -7.21
CA GLY A 12 5.25 10.35 -8.64
C GLY A 12 4.45 11.51 -9.22
N THR A 13 4.88 12.03 -10.36
CA THR A 13 4.28 13.23 -10.97
C THR A 13 3.39 12.89 -12.16
N TRP A 14 3.53 11.68 -12.72
CA TRP A 14 2.89 11.29 -13.98
C TRP A 14 1.68 10.38 -13.77
N LYS A 15 1.20 9.79 -14.87
CA LYS A 15 0.01 8.93 -14.93
C LYS A 15 0.19 7.66 -14.11
N SER A 16 1.39 7.09 -14.07
CA SER A 16 1.67 5.87 -13.31
C SER A 16 2.53 6.19 -12.09
N ARG A 17 2.07 5.79 -10.90
CA ARG A 17 2.66 6.18 -9.61
C ARG A 17 2.93 4.96 -8.74
N LEU A 18 3.78 5.13 -7.74
CA LEU A 18 3.98 4.10 -6.71
C LEU A 18 3.06 4.36 -5.52
N LEU A 19 2.60 3.31 -4.87
CA LEU A 19 1.86 3.33 -3.61
C LEU A 19 2.78 2.86 -2.49
N ILE A 20 2.78 3.53 -1.34
CA ILE A 20 3.45 3.08 -0.11
C ILE A 20 2.36 2.81 0.93
N ASP A 21 2.30 1.57 1.38
CA ASP A 21 1.34 0.96 2.30
C ASP A 21 -0.11 0.92 1.82
N THR A 22 -0.84 -0.04 2.37
CA THR A 22 -2.22 -0.38 1.99
C THR A 22 -3.24 -0.19 3.11
N GLY A 23 -2.86 0.48 4.20
CA GLY A 23 -3.78 0.72 5.31
C GLY A 23 -4.22 -0.57 6.02
N GLN A 24 -5.17 -0.41 6.93
CA GLN A 24 -5.69 -1.52 7.72
C GLN A 24 -6.77 -2.30 6.98
N MET A 25 -6.75 -3.63 7.17
CA MET A 25 -7.77 -4.53 6.66
C MET A 25 -9.15 -4.11 7.17
N GLY A 26 -10.13 -4.02 6.26
CA GLY A 26 -11.53 -3.93 6.63
C GLY A 26 -11.96 -5.25 7.27
N MET A 27 -11.91 -5.34 8.61
CA MET A 27 -12.43 -6.51 9.32
C MET A 27 -13.92 -6.63 9.02
N PRO A 28 -14.40 -7.75 8.44
CA PRO A 28 -15.83 -7.98 8.36
C PRO A 28 -16.34 -8.09 9.81
N CYS A 29 -17.29 -7.22 10.17
CA CYS A 29 -18.27 -7.41 11.25
C CYS A 29 -18.17 -6.62 12.59
N THR A 30 -17.40 -5.54 12.82
CA THR A 30 -17.63 -4.78 14.09
C THR A 30 -17.18 -3.32 14.21
N LEU A 31 -16.28 -2.81 13.38
CA LEU A 31 -15.83 -1.41 13.46
C LEU A 31 -16.36 -0.61 12.27
N THR A 32 -17.45 0.13 12.47
CA THR A 32 -18.05 1.02 11.46
C THR A 32 -17.13 2.15 11.01
N SER A 33 -16.02 2.41 11.70
CA SER A 33 -15.04 3.41 11.30
C SER A 33 -14.11 2.97 10.16
N ILE A 34 -14.01 1.66 9.88
CA ILE A 34 -13.11 1.11 8.86
C ILE A 34 -13.85 0.53 7.65
N ILE A 35 -15.19 0.45 7.72
CA ILE A 35 -16.06 0.07 6.61
C ILE A 35 -17.02 1.22 6.28
N THR A 36 -17.34 1.41 5.01
CA THR A 36 -18.36 2.34 4.54
C THR A 36 -19.75 1.79 4.84
N SER A 37 -20.79 2.63 4.68
CA SER A 37 -22.18 2.22 4.92
C SER A 37 -22.67 1.08 4.00
N ASP A 38 -22.03 0.92 2.84
CA ASP A 38 -22.26 -0.14 1.85
C ASP A 38 -21.34 -1.37 2.05
N GLY A 39 -20.48 -1.38 3.09
CA GLY A 39 -19.69 -2.55 3.48
C GLY A 39 -18.29 -2.64 2.86
N GLU A 40 -17.86 -1.64 2.10
CA GLU A 40 -16.51 -1.56 1.52
C GLU A 40 -15.50 -1.06 2.55
N ALA A 41 -14.23 -1.48 2.46
CA ALA A 41 -13.20 -0.91 3.31
C ALA A 41 -13.02 0.60 3.00
N VAL A 42 -13.04 1.46 4.03
CA VAL A 42 -12.94 2.92 3.89
C VAL A 42 -11.68 3.32 3.12
N TRP A 43 -10.55 2.67 3.44
CA TRP A 43 -9.28 2.89 2.75
C TRP A 43 -9.37 2.57 1.25
N THR A 44 -9.92 1.40 0.89
CA THR A 44 -10.04 0.96 -0.51
C THR A 44 -10.89 1.92 -1.33
N ASN A 45 -12.04 2.34 -0.79
CA ASN A 45 -12.90 3.31 -1.46
C ASN A 45 -12.18 4.65 -1.67
N HIS A 46 -11.44 5.13 -0.65
CA HIS A 46 -10.71 6.39 -0.74
C HIS A 46 -9.59 6.32 -1.80
N ILE A 47 -8.79 5.25 -1.82
CA ILE A 47 -7.75 5.06 -2.85
C ILE A 47 -8.38 5.02 -4.25
N ARG A 48 -9.48 4.29 -4.43
CA ARG A 48 -10.18 4.23 -5.72
C ARG A 48 -10.64 5.60 -6.19
N GLN A 49 -11.20 6.42 -5.29
CA GLN A 49 -11.63 7.79 -5.59
C GLN A 49 -10.43 8.66 -6.00
N VAL A 50 -9.34 8.66 -5.21
CA VAL A 50 -8.14 9.45 -5.52
C VAL A 50 -7.53 9.07 -6.87
N LEU A 51 -7.43 7.78 -7.18
CA LEU A 51 -6.91 7.32 -8.46
C LEU A 51 -7.80 7.76 -9.64
N ALA A 52 -9.13 7.73 -9.46
CA ALA A 52 -10.09 8.16 -10.47
C ALA A 52 -10.07 9.69 -10.67
N ASP A 53 -10.12 10.46 -9.59
CA ASP A 53 -10.17 11.92 -9.60
C ASP A 53 -8.90 12.52 -10.22
N LEU A 54 -7.74 11.95 -9.89
CA LEU A 54 -6.46 12.37 -10.47
C LEU A 54 -6.18 11.72 -11.83
N ASN A 55 -7.02 10.76 -12.26
CA ASN A 55 -6.86 9.99 -13.48
C ASN A 55 -5.45 9.38 -13.59
N ILE A 56 -5.06 8.60 -12.57
CA ILE A 56 -3.75 7.95 -12.43
C ILE A 56 -3.90 6.44 -12.21
N THR A 57 -2.82 5.70 -12.47
CA THR A 57 -2.69 4.27 -12.24
C THR A 57 -1.54 3.99 -11.29
N LEU A 58 -1.52 2.77 -10.72
CA LEU A 58 -0.41 2.29 -9.91
C LEU A 58 0.55 1.46 -10.75
N SER A 59 1.85 1.59 -10.48
CA SER A 59 2.92 0.78 -11.09
C SER A 59 3.59 -0.16 -10.09
N HIS A 60 3.64 0.24 -8.81
CA HIS A 60 4.32 -0.47 -7.74
C HIS A 60 3.54 -0.24 -6.44
N VAL A 61 3.53 -1.24 -5.57
CA VAL A 61 3.04 -1.13 -4.19
C VAL A 61 4.16 -1.57 -3.27
N TYR A 62 4.62 -0.69 -2.39
CA TYR A 62 5.64 -1.00 -1.39
C TYR A 62 4.99 -1.10 -0.02
N LEU A 63 5.26 -2.19 0.67
CA LEU A 63 4.81 -2.44 2.04
C LEU A 63 6.02 -2.27 2.95
N ILE A 64 5.98 -1.30 3.85
CA ILE A 64 7.18 -0.92 4.61
C ILE A 64 7.56 -1.95 5.68
N HIS A 65 6.59 -2.64 6.29
CA HIS A 65 6.82 -3.77 7.21
C HIS A 65 5.55 -4.63 7.38
N TRP A 66 5.64 -5.71 8.17
CA TRP A 66 4.61 -6.74 8.25
C TRP A 66 3.28 -6.36 8.91
N HIS A 67 3.20 -5.27 9.68
CA HIS A 67 1.99 -5.00 10.46
C HIS A 67 0.74 -4.84 9.58
N SER A 68 -0.40 -5.31 10.09
CA SER A 68 -1.67 -5.36 9.36
C SER A 68 -2.24 -3.99 9.00
N ASP A 69 -1.81 -2.94 9.67
CA ASP A 69 -2.17 -1.55 9.36
C ASP A 69 -1.39 -1.01 8.14
N HIS A 70 -0.37 -1.71 7.65
CA HIS A 70 0.35 -1.40 6.41
C HIS A 70 0.03 -2.40 5.29
N THR A 71 -0.24 -3.66 5.62
CA THR A 71 -0.45 -4.75 4.64
C THR A 71 -1.92 -5.12 4.43
N GLY A 72 -2.83 -4.59 5.26
CA GLY A 72 -4.19 -5.09 5.37
C GLY A 72 -5.09 -4.82 4.17
N GLY A 73 -4.80 -3.80 3.36
CA GLY A 73 -5.57 -3.51 2.13
C GLY A 73 -5.13 -4.30 0.90
N VAL A 74 -4.07 -5.13 0.99
CA VAL A 74 -3.58 -5.93 -0.15
C VAL A 74 -4.66 -6.86 -0.74
N PRO A 75 -5.47 -7.61 0.05
CA PRO A 75 -6.52 -8.46 -0.51
C PRO A 75 -7.57 -7.68 -1.31
N ASP A 76 -7.97 -6.52 -0.80
CA ASP A 76 -8.95 -5.66 -1.48
C ASP A 76 -8.36 -5.08 -2.77
N LEU A 77 -7.08 -4.70 -2.75
CA LEU A 77 -6.37 -4.26 -3.95
C LEU A 77 -6.34 -5.36 -5.02
N PHE A 78 -6.12 -6.62 -4.63
CA PHE A 78 -6.17 -7.75 -5.55
C PHE A 78 -7.56 -7.98 -6.14
N ALA A 79 -8.62 -7.87 -5.33
CA ALA A 79 -9.99 -8.06 -5.80
C ALA A 79 -10.39 -7.04 -6.88
N HIS A 80 -9.87 -5.81 -6.78
CA HIS A 80 -10.24 -4.71 -7.68
C HIS A 80 -9.23 -4.45 -8.80
N ARG A 81 -7.95 -4.79 -8.59
CA ARG A 81 -6.80 -4.48 -9.46
C ARG A 81 -5.87 -5.69 -9.56
N PRO A 82 -6.30 -6.79 -10.19
CA PRO A 82 -5.48 -7.99 -10.30
C PRO A 82 -4.14 -7.73 -11.02
N GLU A 83 -4.05 -6.70 -11.87
CA GLU A 83 -2.80 -6.27 -12.50
C GLU A 83 -1.73 -5.81 -11.51
N CYS A 84 -2.13 -5.28 -10.35
CA CYS A 84 -1.22 -4.78 -9.32
C CYS A 84 -0.50 -5.93 -8.58
N THR A 85 -1.02 -7.16 -8.67
CA THR A 85 -0.43 -8.36 -8.03
C THR A 85 1.02 -8.60 -8.43
N ALA A 86 1.36 -8.31 -9.69
CA ALA A 86 2.70 -8.53 -10.20
C ALA A 86 3.73 -7.55 -9.62
N TRP A 87 3.31 -6.48 -8.92
CA TRP A 87 4.15 -5.35 -8.55
C TRP A 87 4.02 -4.94 -7.08
N ILE A 88 3.63 -5.86 -6.20
CA ILE A 88 3.72 -5.66 -4.75
C ILE A 88 5.08 -6.11 -4.24
N TYR A 89 5.75 -5.26 -3.48
CA TYR A 89 7.07 -5.55 -2.90
C TYR A 89 7.07 -5.42 -1.38
N LYS A 90 7.75 -6.36 -0.72
CA LYS A 90 7.94 -6.41 0.73
C LYS A 90 9.28 -7.08 1.08
N CYS A 91 9.90 -6.68 2.19
CA CYS A 91 11.17 -7.26 2.64
C CYS A 91 10.99 -8.72 3.08
N ASP A 92 10.01 -8.97 3.96
CA ASP A 92 9.62 -10.32 4.40
C ASP A 92 8.31 -10.72 3.70
N LEU A 93 8.45 -11.59 2.70
CA LEU A 93 7.43 -11.83 1.68
C LEU A 93 6.21 -12.61 2.18
N ASP A 94 5.04 -12.14 1.77
CA ASP A 94 3.85 -12.98 1.70
C ASP A 94 3.68 -13.60 0.30
N ARG A 95 2.66 -14.45 0.13
CA ARG A 95 2.36 -15.07 -1.17
C ARG A 95 2.11 -14.01 -2.24
N ASN A 96 2.65 -14.25 -3.44
CA ASN A 96 2.48 -13.39 -4.63
C ASN A 96 3.06 -11.97 -4.49
N GLN A 97 4.07 -11.79 -3.64
CA GLN A 97 4.83 -10.54 -3.53
C GLN A 97 6.28 -10.71 -4.05
N LYS A 98 6.93 -9.60 -4.37
CA LYS A 98 8.33 -9.52 -4.81
C LYS A 98 9.22 -9.00 -3.70
N VAL A 99 10.46 -9.49 -3.64
CA VAL A 99 11.42 -9.03 -2.63
C VAL A 99 11.85 -7.60 -2.91
N ILE A 100 11.94 -6.81 -1.85
CA ILE A 100 12.67 -5.54 -1.80
C ILE A 100 13.76 -5.68 -0.74
N THR A 101 14.98 -5.28 -1.09
CA THR A 101 16.16 -5.43 -0.25
C THR A 101 16.82 -4.07 -0.01
N ASP A 102 17.70 -3.99 1.01
CA ASP A 102 18.42 -2.74 1.29
C ASP A 102 19.13 -2.22 0.03
N ARG A 103 19.03 -0.91 -0.19
CA ARG A 103 19.60 -0.19 -1.36
C ARG A 103 18.97 -0.48 -2.71
N ASP A 104 17.93 -1.30 -2.83
CA ASP A 104 17.20 -1.42 -4.09
C ASP A 104 16.69 -0.04 -4.54
N VAL A 105 16.91 0.25 -5.83
CA VAL A 105 16.54 1.54 -6.43
C VAL A 105 15.44 1.31 -7.44
N PHE A 106 14.28 1.89 -7.16
CA PHE A 106 13.13 1.85 -8.05
C PHE A 106 12.98 3.19 -8.74
N ARG A 107 12.82 3.14 -10.05
CA ARG A 107 12.61 4.31 -10.90
C ARG A 107 11.22 4.20 -11.50
N VAL A 108 10.36 5.13 -11.14
CA VAL A 108 9.07 5.33 -11.80
C VAL A 108 9.05 6.76 -12.35
N GLU A 109 8.06 7.07 -13.18
CA GLU A 109 8.03 8.37 -13.85
C GLU A 109 7.93 9.52 -12.85
N GLY A 110 8.95 10.38 -12.85
CA GLY A 110 9.02 11.56 -11.98
C GLY A 110 9.47 11.31 -10.55
N VAL A 111 9.80 10.08 -10.16
CA VAL A 111 10.40 9.81 -8.84
C VAL A 111 11.37 8.62 -8.86
N THR A 112 12.46 8.77 -8.13
CA THR A 112 13.36 7.66 -7.79
C THR A 112 13.30 7.43 -6.30
N VAL A 113 13.01 6.21 -5.88
CA VAL A 113 13.04 5.81 -4.47
C VAL A 113 14.12 4.77 -4.25
N ARG A 114 14.73 4.79 -3.06
CA ARG A 114 15.74 3.83 -2.63
C ARG A 114 15.29 3.22 -1.32
N ALA A 115 15.23 1.89 -1.29
CA ALA A 115 14.96 1.11 -0.08
C ALA A 115 16.08 1.32 0.95
N ILE A 116 15.71 1.54 2.21
CA ILE A 116 16.67 1.66 3.33
C ILE A 116 16.20 0.75 4.45
N PHE A 117 16.90 -0.37 4.64
CA PHE A 117 16.54 -1.29 5.72
C PHE A 117 16.81 -0.67 7.10
N SER A 118 15.78 -0.68 7.96
CA SER A 118 15.81 -0.02 9.27
C SER A 118 15.06 -0.83 10.33
N SER A 119 15.65 -1.95 10.75
CA SER A 119 15.00 -3.04 11.50
C SER A 119 14.71 -2.81 12.99
N ASP A 120 14.45 -1.58 13.42
CA ASP A 120 14.17 -1.27 14.83
C ASP A 120 12.72 -1.63 15.20
N HIS A 121 11.75 -0.94 14.55
CA HIS A 121 10.32 -1.14 14.80
C HIS A 121 9.81 -2.54 14.39
N ALA A 122 10.32 -3.07 13.29
CA ALA A 122 9.99 -4.40 12.78
C ALA A 122 11.20 -5.02 12.09
N HIS A 123 11.32 -6.35 12.10
CA HIS A 123 12.47 -7.06 11.53
C HIS A 123 12.58 -6.93 10.01
N ASP A 124 11.50 -6.57 9.34
CA ASP A 124 11.39 -6.42 7.89
C ASP A 124 11.21 -4.98 7.43
N HIS A 125 11.45 -3.99 8.31
CA HIS A 125 11.20 -2.59 8.00
C HIS A 125 12.16 -2.01 6.96
N ILE A 126 11.61 -1.40 5.91
CA ILE A 126 12.31 -0.72 4.78
C ILE A 126 11.75 0.67 4.50
#